data_AF-A0A1P8K4H1-F1
#
_entry.id   AF-A0A1P8K4H1-F1
#
_cell.length_a   1.000
_cell.length_b   1.000
_cell.length_c   1.000
_cell.angle_alpha   90.00
_cell.angle_beta   90.00
_cell.angle_gamma   90.00
#
_symmetry.space_group_name_H-M   'P 1'
#
loop_
_entity.id
_entity.type
_entity.pdbx_description
1 polymer ?
#
loop_
_entity_poly.entity_id
_entity_poly.type
_entity_poly.pdbx_seq_one_letter_code
_entity_poly.pdbx_strand_id
1 'polypeptide(L)'
;MRLKFGRKALYGVLGLALALLAALELGWWHKLDALDNRVGDRMLRWHAKGRTPPADVVLIDIDQPSLQNVQMLDVAGAWSWPRVIHAELINALAAQHPRAIVLDLILSSPDRFRPENDAQLAKALAFEHAFVPIILMEDAARQATLSMAPKAMGIRALPGADPAAHYGIEGPAALPAEVWRTGYINFVKDRDGMGRRTETGRQIGGWWVPHIIGRVADALQLPQPAEATFRLNWYGSEFTRIPYAQAYLASQSGDGKLPFDARGKIIVIGATATGLMDFVPTPIDATTPGPFLLATGLANLQAGDWLRAAPRWANPALAIALIAGLCLSFIGRVSPVWIVAAFAGVAAAALGAAYGALAANLYWMPVSALAMGAAALLGFGLLSARSEMGQRRHVQAMFSRFVDPRIVDRLSEADQVAQAEVSASREITVLFSDIRGFTSLSEHRRPEEIVAILNRYFEMQVDVIFRHQGTLDKFIGDAIMAFWSAPVQQPDHAALAVQAALDMCDALTRFSEDMAREDASARFDIGIGVHTGQAVVGFLGTARRLDYTAIGDTVNLCSRIEGCTKGVARVLVSEETRRRCADAFDFTDRGAFEVKGREQTVQLFEPRPRGSSSPDSLSSPSIP
;
A
#
# COMPACT_ATOMS: atom_id res chain seq x y z
N MET A 1 0.88 5.92 32.47
CA MET A 1 1.88 4.84 32.34
C MET A 1 2.40 4.81 30.89
N ARG A 2 3.36 5.68 30.52
CA ARG A 2 3.96 5.71 29.17
C ARG A 2 5.14 4.75 29.16
N LEU A 3 4.92 3.49 28.77
CA LEU A 3 6.02 2.57 28.47
C LEU A 3 6.84 3.19 27.32
N LYS A 4 8.01 3.75 27.64
CA LYS A 4 9.03 4.15 26.67
C LYS A 4 9.61 2.87 26.04
N PHE A 5 8.84 2.20 25.20
CA PHE A 5 9.37 1.11 24.38
C PHE A 5 10.46 1.69 23.49
N GLY A 6 11.68 1.17 23.62
CA GLY A 6 12.79 1.54 22.74
C GLY A 6 12.42 1.24 21.28
N ARG A 7 12.92 2.06 20.34
CA ARG A 7 12.63 1.96 18.91
C ARG A 7 12.67 0.52 18.37
N LYS A 8 13.67 -0.27 18.79
CA LYS A 8 13.82 -1.69 18.41
C LYS A 8 12.63 -2.55 18.84
N ALA A 9 12.10 -2.33 20.03
CA ALA A 9 10.93 -3.05 20.54
C ALA A 9 9.68 -2.71 19.72
N LEU A 10 9.52 -1.45 19.27
CA LEU A 10 8.39 -1.04 18.44
C LEU A 10 8.41 -1.74 17.07
N TYR A 11 9.57 -1.81 16.42
CA TYR A 11 9.75 -2.59 15.19
C TYR A 11 9.51 -4.09 15.43
N GLY A 12 10.02 -4.65 16.52
CA GLY A 12 9.82 -6.05 16.88
C GLY A 12 8.35 -6.42 17.09
N VAL A 13 7.59 -5.59 17.82
CA VAL A 13 6.16 -5.81 18.05
C VAL A 13 5.37 -5.72 16.74
N LEU A 14 5.63 -4.70 15.92
CA LEU A 14 4.97 -4.58 14.61
C LEU A 14 5.33 -5.75 13.68
N GLY A 15 6.59 -6.16 13.65
CA GLY A 15 7.04 -7.29 12.85
C GLY A 15 6.40 -8.61 13.28
N LEU A 16 6.29 -8.87 14.58
CA LEU A 16 5.61 -10.05 15.10
C LEU A 16 4.11 -10.05 14.75
N ALA A 17 3.44 -8.90 14.90
CA ALA A 17 2.03 -8.76 14.55
C ALA A 17 1.79 -9.00 13.05
N LEU A 18 2.64 -8.45 12.18
CA LEU A 18 2.56 -8.67 10.73
C LEU A 18 2.88 -10.11 10.34
N ALA A 19 3.85 -10.75 11.00
CA ALA A 19 4.19 -12.15 10.75
C ALA A 19 3.03 -13.09 11.17
N LEU A 20 2.39 -12.81 12.31
CA LEU A 20 1.19 -13.54 12.73
C LEU A 20 0.04 -13.34 11.75
N LEU A 21 -0.19 -12.10 11.31
CA LEU A 21 -1.20 -11.79 10.30
C LEU A 21 -0.94 -12.53 8.99
N ALA A 22 0.31 -12.54 8.51
CA ALA A 22 0.69 -13.28 7.30
C ALA A 22 0.49 -14.80 7.46
N ALA A 23 0.81 -15.36 8.63
CA ALA A 23 0.57 -16.78 8.90
C ALA A 23 -0.93 -17.14 8.92
N LEU A 24 -1.77 -16.29 9.54
CA LEU A 24 -3.21 -16.47 9.56
C LEU A 24 -3.85 -16.31 8.17
N GLU A 25 -3.43 -15.29 7.43
CA GLU A 25 -3.94 -14.99 6.10
C GLU A 25 -3.57 -16.09 5.10
N LEU A 26 -2.31 -16.48 5.04
CA LEU A 26 -1.80 -17.46 4.05
C LEU A 26 -2.01 -18.91 4.47
N GLY A 27 -2.29 -19.18 5.75
CA GLY A 27 -2.51 -20.52 6.29
C GLY A 27 -3.98 -20.88 6.56
N TRP A 28 -4.86 -19.88 6.75
CA TRP A 28 -6.24 -20.15 7.17
C TRP A 28 -7.28 -19.32 6.42
N TRP A 29 -7.13 -17.99 6.34
CA TRP A 29 -8.18 -17.14 5.76
C TRP A 29 -8.24 -17.16 4.24
N HIS A 30 -7.09 -17.24 3.57
CA HIS A 30 -6.99 -17.40 2.11
C HIS A 30 -7.75 -16.32 1.31
N LYS A 31 -7.86 -15.09 1.83
CA LYS A 31 -8.49 -13.96 1.13
C LYS A 31 -7.62 -13.44 -0.01
N LEU A 32 -6.30 -13.55 0.13
CA LEU A 32 -5.33 -13.14 -0.90
C LEU A 32 -5.14 -14.15 -2.02
N ASP A 33 -5.71 -15.36 -1.94
CA ASP A 33 -5.65 -16.38 -3.00
C ASP A 33 -6.18 -15.83 -4.34
N ALA A 34 -7.12 -14.88 -4.32
CA ALA A 34 -7.62 -14.23 -5.52
C ALA A 34 -6.53 -13.47 -6.31
N LEU A 35 -5.52 -12.92 -5.63
CA LEU A 35 -4.38 -12.27 -6.27
C LEU A 35 -3.46 -13.31 -6.92
N ASP A 36 -3.17 -14.39 -6.20
CA ASP A 36 -2.38 -15.51 -6.71
C ASP A 36 -3.06 -16.12 -7.94
N ASN A 37 -4.36 -16.38 -7.88
CA ASN A 37 -5.11 -16.93 -9.01
C ASN A 37 -5.07 -16.01 -10.24
N ARG A 38 -5.29 -14.70 -10.08
CA ARG A 38 -5.30 -13.75 -11.21
C ARG A 38 -3.94 -13.65 -11.91
N VAL A 39 -2.86 -13.54 -11.14
CA VAL A 39 -1.50 -13.48 -11.72
C VAL A 39 -1.11 -14.85 -12.26
N GLY A 40 -1.50 -15.91 -11.56
CA GLY A 40 -1.29 -17.28 -11.98
C GLY A 40 -1.97 -17.64 -13.29
N ASP A 41 -3.18 -17.15 -13.54
CA ASP A 41 -3.86 -17.40 -14.82
C ASP A 41 -3.12 -16.76 -15.99
N ARG A 42 -2.61 -15.54 -15.81
CA ARG A 42 -1.77 -14.89 -16.83
C ARG A 42 -0.47 -15.66 -17.04
N MET A 43 0.14 -16.15 -15.96
CA MET A 43 1.37 -16.93 -16.02
C MET A 43 1.15 -18.27 -16.73
N LEU A 44 0.06 -18.98 -16.43
CA LEU A 44 -0.33 -20.22 -17.09
C LEU A 44 -0.63 -19.99 -18.56
N ARG A 45 -1.35 -18.92 -18.91
CA ARG A 45 -1.63 -18.57 -20.31
C ARG A 45 -0.35 -18.28 -21.09
N TRP A 46 0.63 -17.61 -20.48
CA TRP A 46 1.93 -17.41 -21.11
C TRP A 46 2.66 -18.75 -21.27
N HIS A 47 2.78 -19.54 -20.21
CA HIS A 47 3.44 -20.84 -20.25
C HIS A 47 2.84 -21.77 -21.32
N ALA A 48 1.51 -21.77 -21.46
CA ALA A 48 0.79 -22.56 -22.45
C ALA A 48 1.22 -22.24 -23.89
N LYS A 49 1.60 -20.99 -24.22
CA LYS A 49 2.05 -20.62 -25.58
C LYS A 49 3.26 -21.42 -26.05
N GLY A 50 4.10 -21.90 -25.13
CA GLY A 50 5.26 -22.73 -25.45
C GLY A 50 4.98 -24.23 -25.49
N ARG A 51 3.73 -24.66 -25.27
CA ARG A 51 3.33 -26.06 -25.15
C ARG A 51 2.40 -26.46 -26.29
N THR A 52 2.75 -27.56 -26.95
CA THR A 52 1.93 -28.21 -27.97
C THR A 52 1.31 -29.50 -27.41
N PRO A 53 0.02 -29.75 -27.64
CA PRO A 53 -0.61 -30.99 -27.21
C PRO A 53 -0.05 -32.18 -27.99
N PRO A 54 -0.09 -33.38 -27.40
CA PRO A 54 0.43 -34.57 -28.06
C PRO A 54 -0.51 -34.99 -29.21
N ALA A 55 0.08 -35.42 -30.34
CA ALA A 55 -0.66 -35.75 -31.57
C ALA A 55 -1.49 -37.04 -31.49
N ASP A 56 -1.37 -37.78 -30.39
CA ASP A 56 -2.11 -39.01 -30.12
C ASP A 56 -3.35 -38.80 -29.24
N VAL A 57 -3.61 -37.56 -28.80
CA VAL A 57 -4.92 -37.16 -28.27
C VAL A 57 -5.64 -36.34 -29.34
N VAL A 58 -6.73 -36.88 -29.88
CA VAL A 58 -7.48 -36.29 -31.00
C VAL A 58 -8.89 -35.95 -30.56
N LEU A 59 -9.37 -34.77 -30.93
CA LEU A 59 -10.76 -34.39 -30.74
C LEU A 59 -11.53 -34.57 -32.06
N ILE A 60 -12.68 -35.21 -31.96
CA ILE A 60 -13.69 -35.19 -33.01
C ILE A 60 -14.79 -34.23 -32.57
N ASP A 61 -14.88 -33.13 -33.27
CA ASP A 61 -15.67 -31.97 -32.86
C ASP A 61 -17.08 -32.03 -33.43
N ILE A 62 -18.08 -32.07 -32.55
CA ILE A 62 -19.45 -31.71 -32.92
C ILE A 62 -19.51 -30.17 -32.96
N ASP A 63 -18.95 -29.62 -34.05
CA ASP A 63 -18.75 -28.19 -34.30
C ASP A 63 -19.85 -27.59 -35.17
N GLN A 64 -19.89 -26.24 -35.20
CA GLN A 64 -20.89 -25.51 -36.00
C GLN A 64 -20.86 -25.89 -37.49
N PRO A 65 -19.69 -26.03 -38.14
CA PRO A 65 -19.60 -26.56 -39.51
C PRO A 65 -20.22 -27.94 -39.68
N SER A 66 -20.03 -28.88 -38.75
CA SER A 66 -20.64 -30.21 -38.82
C SER A 66 -22.16 -30.17 -38.69
N LEU A 67 -22.69 -29.30 -37.82
CA LEU A 67 -24.13 -29.11 -37.65
C LEU A 67 -24.80 -28.47 -38.88
N GLN A 68 -24.06 -27.70 -39.67
CA GLN A 68 -24.55 -27.00 -40.87
C GLN A 68 -24.15 -27.68 -42.18
N ASN A 69 -23.41 -28.80 -42.12
CA ASN A 69 -22.96 -29.51 -43.31
C ASN A 69 -24.16 -30.11 -44.05
N VAL A 70 -24.31 -29.80 -45.34
CA VAL A 70 -25.45 -30.22 -46.17
C VAL A 70 -25.58 -31.73 -46.24
N GLN A 71 -24.47 -32.44 -46.50
CA GLN A 71 -24.50 -33.91 -46.57
C GLN A 71 -24.82 -34.53 -45.22
N MET A 72 -24.35 -33.92 -44.12
CA MET A 72 -24.68 -34.36 -42.77
C MET A 72 -26.16 -34.16 -42.45
N LEU A 73 -26.76 -33.04 -42.87
CA LEU A 73 -28.19 -32.78 -42.73
C LEU A 73 -29.03 -33.80 -43.53
N ASP A 74 -28.58 -34.19 -44.72
CA ASP A 74 -29.27 -35.17 -45.56
C ASP A 74 -29.30 -36.57 -44.92
N VAL A 75 -28.19 -36.99 -44.28
CA VAL A 75 -28.06 -38.35 -43.72
C VAL A 75 -28.50 -38.45 -42.25
N ALA A 76 -28.25 -37.42 -41.44
CA ALA A 76 -28.46 -37.45 -39.98
C ALA A 76 -29.56 -36.49 -39.51
N GLY A 77 -30.01 -35.55 -40.34
CA GLY A 77 -30.96 -34.51 -39.96
C GLY A 77 -30.35 -33.42 -39.05
N ALA A 78 -31.23 -32.59 -38.49
CA ALA A 78 -30.84 -31.59 -37.51
C ALA A 78 -30.41 -32.22 -36.18
N TRP A 79 -29.56 -31.52 -35.43
CA TRP A 79 -29.16 -31.94 -34.08
C TRP A 79 -30.37 -32.02 -33.12
N SER A 80 -30.46 -33.01 -32.22
CA SER A 80 -29.51 -34.10 -31.95
C SER A 80 -29.61 -35.26 -32.94
N TRP A 81 -28.45 -35.73 -33.41
CA TRP A 81 -28.40 -36.81 -34.40
C TRP A 81 -28.85 -38.17 -33.81
N PRO A 82 -29.42 -39.06 -34.64
CA PRO A 82 -29.75 -40.42 -34.22
C PRO A 82 -28.53 -41.18 -33.69
N ARG A 83 -28.71 -42.02 -32.66
CA ARG A 83 -27.61 -42.76 -32.03
C ARG A 83 -26.89 -43.74 -32.97
N VAL A 84 -27.55 -44.19 -34.03
CA VAL A 84 -26.91 -44.97 -35.11
C VAL A 84 -25.75 -44.21 -35.77
N ILE A 85 -25.86 -42.89 -35.94
CA ILE A 85 -24.80 -42.04 -36.52
C ILE A 85 -23.52 -42.10 -35.65
N HIS A 86 -23.69 -42.12 -34.32
CA HIS A 86 -22.59 -42.29 -33.38
C HIS A 86 -22.06 -43.72 -33.39
N ALA A 87 -22.95 -44.72 -33.49
CA ALA A 87 -22.58 -46.14 -33.55
C ALA A 87 -21.69 -46.46 -34.77
N GLU A 88 -22.08 -45.97 -35.95
CA GLU A 88 -21.34 -46.17 -37.20
C GLU A 88 -19.94 -45.53 -37.15
N LEU A 89 -19.84 -44.29 -36.66
CA LEU A 89 -18.55 -43.64 -36.48
C LEU A 89 -17.67 -44.41 -35.47
N ILE A 90 -18.24 -44.85 -34.34
CA ILE A 90 -17.51 -45.64 -33.35
C ILE A 90 -17.01 -46.95 -33.95
N ASN A 91 -17.81 -47.64 -34.76
CA ASN A 91 -17.38 -48.87 -35.45
C ASN A 91 -16.21 -48.61 -36.40
N ALA A 92 -16.27 -47.53 -37.18
CA ALA A 92 -15.19 -47.13 -38.10
C ALA A 92 -13.90 -46.78 -37.34
N LEU A 93 -14.01 -46.10 -36.20
CA LEU A 93 -12.88 -45.81 -35.32
C LEU A 93 -12.32 -47.09 -34.70
N ALA A 94 -13.18 -47.93 -34.12
CA ALA A 94 -12.80 -49.17 -33.46
C ALA A 94 -12.07 -50.15 -34.39
N ALA A 95 -12.41 -50.16 -35.69
CA ALA A 95 -11.73 -50.96 -36.71
C ALA A 95 -10.23 -50.62 -36.86
N GLN A 96 -9.80 -49.43 -36.45
CA GLN A 96 -8.40 -49.01 -36.46
C GLN A 96 -7.68 -49.23 -35.11
N HIS A 97 -8.37 -49.78 -34.10
CA HIS A 97 -7.85 -50.05 -32.76
C HIS A 97 -7.23 -48.81 -32.07
N PRO A 98 -8.02 -47.74 -31.81
CA PRO A 98 -7.59 -46.64 -30.96
C PRO A 98 -7.33 -47.14 -29.53
N ARG A 99 -6.52 -46.41 -28.76
CA ARG A 99 -6.32 -46.70 -27.35
C ARG A 99 -7.61 -46.51 -26.56
N ALA A 100 -8.34 -45.43 -26.81
CA ALA A 100 -9.64 -45.18 -26.18
C ALA A 100 -10.52 -44.29 -27.07
N ILE A 101 -11.84 -44.44 -26.92
CA ILE A 101 -12.86 -43.55 -27.49
C ILE A 101 -13.71 -43.04 -26.32
N VAL A 102 -13.69 -41.74 -26.09
CA VAL A 102 -14.54 -41.06 -25.10
C VAL A 102 -15.67 -40.38 -25.85
N LEU A 103 -16.89 -40.89 -25.72
CA LEU A 103 -18.08 -40.28 -26.31
C LEU A 103 -18.70 -39.34 -25.29
N ASP A 104 -18.33 -38.08 -25.31
CA ASP A 104 -18.82 -37.03 -24.41
C ASP A 104 -20.23 -36.56 -24.82
N LEU A 105 -21.21 -37.46 -24.65
CA LEU A 105 -22.63 -37.24 -24.90
C LEU A 105 -23.47 -37.80 -23.76
N ILE A 106 -24.45 -37.02 -23.30
CA ILE A 106 -25.38 -37.42 -22.25
C ILE A 106 -26.49 -38.31 -22.83
N LEU A 107 -26.57 -39.55 -22.36
CA LEU A 107 -27.44 -40.62 -22.91
C LEU A 107 -28.56 -41.03 -21.93
N SER A 108 -29.19 -40.06 -21.27
CA SER A 108 -30.07 -40.30 -20.10
C SER A 108 -31.43 -40.92 -20.39
N SER A 109 -31.92 -40.89 -21.63
CA SER A 109 -33.28 -41.35 -21.98
C SER A 109 -33.27 -42.27 -23.20
N PRO A 110 -33.85 -43.48 -23.12
CA PRO A 110 -33.99 -44.36 -24.29
C PRO A 110 -34.78 -43.73 -25.43
N ASP A 111 -34.42 -44.06 -26.67
CA ASP A 111 -35.19 -43.69 -27.86
C ASP A 111 -36.43 -44.60 -27.93
N ARG A 112 -37.57 -44.05 -27.49
CA ARG A 112 -38.83 -44.80 -27.46
C ARG A 112 -39.43 -45.04 -28.85
N PHE A 113 -39.04 -44.25 -29.84
CA PHE A 113 -39.60 -44.34 -31.19
C PHE A 113 -38.77 -45.23 -32.10
N ARG A 114 -37.45 -45.28 -31.87
CA ARG A 114 -36.49 -46.08 -32.64
C ARG A 114 -35.49 -46.78 -31.73
N PRO A 115 -35.92 -47.77 -30.92
CA PRO A 115 -35.05 -48.48 -29.98
C PRO A 115 -33.87 -49.20 -30.66
N GLU A 116 -33.96 -49.48 -31.97
CA GLU A 116 -32.87 -50.00 -32.78
C GLU A 116 -31.64 -49.07 -32.81
N ASN A 117 -31.82 -47.75 -32.71
CA ASN A 117 -30.71 -46.79 -32.64
C ASN A 117 -29.88 -47.00 -31.38
N ASP A 118 -30.55 -47.23 -30.25
CA ASP A 118 -29.92 -47.49 -28.95
C ASP A 118 -29.19 -48.83 -28.96
N ALA A 119 -29.83 -49.86 -29.53
CA ALA A 119 -29.23 -51.19 -29.67
C ALA A 119 -27.97 -51.16 -30.54
N GLN A 120 -27.96 -50.39 -31.63
CA GLN A 120 -26.78 -50.25 -32.49
C GLN A 120 -25.64 -49.51 -31.78
N LEU A 121 -25.94 -48.43 -31.05
CA LEU A 121 -24.94 -47.73 -30.25
C LEU A 121 -24.39 -48.63 -29.14
N ALA A 122 -25.23 -49.37 -28.44
CA ALA A 122 -24.81 -50.34 -27.44
C ALA A 122 -23.87 -51.40 -28.03
N LYS A 123 -24.16 -51.90 -29.24
CA LYS A 123 -23.29 -52.84 -29.96
C LYS A 123 -21.95 -52.21 -30.34
N ALA A 124 -21.92 -50.98 -30.83
CA ALA A 124 -20.69 -50.28 -31.16
C ALA A 124 -19.83 -50.00 -29.90
N LEU A 125 -20.49 -49.63 -28.80
CA LEU A 125 -19.88 -49.43 -27.50
C LEU A 125 -19.41 -50.72 -26.84
N ALA A 126 -19.66 -51.91 -27.41
CA ALA A 126 -19.08 -53.16 -26.93
C ALA A 126 -17.55 -53.17 -27.05
N PHE A 127 -16.95 -52.32 -27.89
CA PHE A 127 -15.52 -52.05 -27.92
C PHE A 127 -15.00 -51.70 -26.51
N GLU A 128 -14.03 -52.48 -26.01
CA GLU A 128 -13.64 -52.47 -24.59
C GLU A 128 -13.13 -51.14 -24.07
N HIS A 129 -12.58 -50.29 -24.96
CA HIS A 129 -12.06 -48.97 -24.61
C HIS A 129 -12.95 -47.83 -25.11
N ALA A 130 -14.25 -48.07 -25.29
CA ALA A 130 -15.25 -47.01 -25.45
C ALA A 130 -15.86 -46.61 -24.09
N PHE A 131 -15.86 -45.31 -23.81
CA PHE A 131 -16.32 -44.72 -22.54
C PHE A 131 -17.42 -43.71 -22.79
N VAL A 132 -18.39 -43.65 -21.87
CA VAL A 132 -19.53 -42.73 -21.93
C VAL A 132 -19.68 -41.99 -20.58
N PRO A 133 -20.08 -40.70 -20.58
CA PRO A 133 -20.14 -39.92 -19.36
C PRO A 133 -21.35 -40.27 -18.50
N ILE A 134 -21.24 -39.92 -17.21
CA ILE A 134 -22.36 -39.71 -16.30
C ILE A 134 -22.31 -38.30 -15.72
N ILE A 135 -23.43 -37.82 -15.18
CA ILE A 135 -23.46 -36.59 -14.39
C ILE A 135 -23.78 -36.94 -12.94
N LEU A 136 -22.96 -36.41 -12.04
CA LEU A 136 -23.18 -36.46 -10.61
C LEU A 136 -24.07 -35.28 -10.19
N MET A 137 -25.17 -35.58 -9.51
CA MET A 137 -26.19 -34.62 -9.08
C MET A 137 -26.31 -34.64 -7.55
N GLU A 138 -25.83 -33.60 -6.88
CA GLU A 138 -25.86 -33.52 -5.40
C GLU A 138 -27.31 -33.43 -4.88
N ASP A 139 -28.14 -32.59 -5.48
CA ASP A 139 -29.54 -32.34 -5.07
C ASP A 139 -30.57 -33.09 -5.95
N ALA A 140 -30.27 -34.33 -6.34
CA ALA A 140 -31.22 -35.11 -7.13
C ALA A 140 -32.45 -35.53 -6.30
N ALA A 141 -33.65 -35.30 -6.82
CA ALA A 141 -34.90 -35.80 -6.24
C ALA A 141 -34.96 -37.34 -6.13
N ARG A 142 -34.12 -38.04 -6.91
CA ARG A 142 -33.92 -39.49 -6.84
C ARG A 142 -32.43 -39.78 -6.73
N GLN A 143 -32.03 -40.39 -5.64
CA GLN A 143 -30.68 -40.91 -5.43
C GLN A 143 -30.75 -42.43 -5.36
N ALA A 144 -29.71 -43.11 -5.86
CA ALA A 144 -29.59 -44.55 -5.77
C ALA A 144 -28.44 -44.91 -4.84
N THR A 145 -28.52 -46.08 -4.20
CA THR A 145 -27.45 -46.59 -3.38
C THR A 145 -26.24 -46.94 -4.24
N LEU A 146 -25.06 -46.46 -3.88
CA LEU A 146 -23.82 -46.70 -4.65
C LEU A 146 -23.45 -48.19 -4.73
N SER A 147 -23.89 -48.99 -3.75
CA SER A 147 -23.73 -50.44 -3.74
C SER A 147 -24.51 -51.19 -4.82
N MET A 148 -25.56 -50.57 -5.37
CA MET A 148 -26.35 -51.11 -6.48
C MET A 148 -25.84 -50.68 -7.85
N ALA A 149 -24.81 -49.84 -7.92
CA ALA A 149 -24.25 -49.38 -9.18
C ALA A 149 -23.72 -50.57 -10.02
N PRO A 150 -24.02 -50.64 -11.33
CA PRO A 150 -23.46 -51.67 -12.20
C PRO A 150 -21.93 -51.68 -12.14
N LYS A 151 -21.32 -52.88 -12.06
CA LYS A 151 -19.86 -53.03 -11.99
C LYS A 151 -19.11 -52.35 -13.15
N ALA A 152 -19.74 -52.29 -14.34
CA ALA A 152 -19.18 -51.63 -15.51
C ALA A 152 -18.84 -50.14 -15.26
N MET A 153 -19.57 -49.48 -14.35
CA MET A 153 -19.35 -48.07 -14.01
C MET A 153 -18.01 -47.80 -13.32
N GLY A 154 -17.31 -48.82 -12.84
CA GLY A 154 -16.05 -48.66 -12.12
C GLY A 154 -16.18 -48.06 -10.72
N ILE A 155 -17.41 -47.91 -10.21
CA ILE A 155 -17.67 -47.52 -8.83
C ILE A 155 -17.26 -48.67 -7.91
N ARG A 156 -16.41 -48.39 -6.93
CA ARG A 156 -15.87 -49.42 -6.02
C ARG A 156 -15.90 -48.98 -4.57
N ALA A 157 -16.20 -49.91 -3.67
CA ALA A 157 -16.12 -49.66 -2.23
C ALA A 157 -14.66 -49.55 -1.79
N LEU A 158 -14.33 -48.52 -1.00
CA LEU A 158 -13.08 -48.43 -0.26
C LEU A 158 -13.23 -49.09 1.12
N PRO A 159 -12.14 -49.36 1.85
CA PRO A 159 -12.24 -49.86 3.23
C PRO A 159 -13.09 -48.93 4.10
N GLY A 160 -14.14 -49.47 4.72
CA GLY A 160 -15.08 -48.70 5.54
C GLY A 160 -16.19 -47.97 4.75
N ALA A 161 -16.42 -48.32 3.48
CA ALA A 161 -17.52 -47.76 2.70
C ALA A 161 -18.88 -48.01 3.37
N ASP A 162 -19.71 -46.97 3.44
CA ASP A 162 -21.09 -47.08 3.91
C ASP A 162 -21.95 -47.76 2.83
N PRO A 163 -22.49 -48.96 3.06
CA PRO A 163 -23.33 -49.65 2.09
C PRO A 163 -24.62 -48.89 1.77
N ALA A 164 -25.04 -47.97 2.66
CA ALA A 164 -26.21 -47.10 2.53
C ALA A 164 -25.85 -45.72 1.95
N ALA A 165 -24.64 -45.51 1.42
CA ALA A 165 -24.30 -44.27 0.73
C ALA A 165 -25.15 -44.11 -0.53
N HIS A 166 -25.85 -42.97 -0.64
CA HIS A 166 -26.67 -42.61 -1.79
C HIS A 166 -26.06 -41.43 -2.53
N TYR A 167 -26.24 -41.42 -3.84
CA TYR A 167 -25.86 -40.27 -4.66
C TYR A 167 -26.73 -40.18 -5.92
N GLY A 168 -26.99 -38.96 -6.39
CA GLY A 168 -27.69 -38.73 -7.65
C GLY A 168 -26.76 -38.98 -8.83
N ILE A 169 -27.06 -39.99 -9.65
CA ILE A 169 -26.29 -40.32 -10.85
C ILE A 169 -27.23 -40.30 -12.04
N GLU A 170 -26.99 -39.39 -12.98
CA GLU A 170 -27.60 -39.43 -14.30
C GLU A 170 -26.73 -40.33 -15.19
N GLY A 171 -27.14 -41.60 -15.27
CA GLY A 171 -26.49 -42.64 -16.06
C GLY A 171 -26.98 -42.69 -17.51
N PRO A 172 -26.27 -43.40 -18.41
CA PRO A 172 -26.67 -43.55 -19.80
C PRO A 172 -27.80 -44.58 -19.93
N ALA A 173 -28.99 -44.28 -19.40
CA ALA A 173 -30.12 -45.22 -19.35
C ALA A 173 -30.64 -45.66 -20.73
N ALA A 174 -30.25 -44.98 -21.81
CA ALA A 174 -30.46 -45.44 -23.18
C ALA A 174 -29.67 -46.71 -23.53
N LEU A 175 -28.64 -47.05 -22.75
CA LEU A 175 -27.76 -48.17 -22.99
C LEU A 175 -27.97 -49.28 -21.95
N PRO A 176 -27.71 -50.54 -22.29
CA PRO A 176 -27.73 -51.64 -21.33
C PRO A 176 -26.51 -51.54 -20.39
N ALA A 177 -26.67 -51.98 -19.13
CA ALA A 177 -25.72 -51.70 -18.05
C ALA A 177 -24.32 -52.32 -18.24
N GLU A 178 -24.20 -53.33 -19.10
CA GLU A 178 -22.97 -54.05 -19.41
C GLU A 178 -21.94 -53.17 -20.14
N VAL A 179 -22.42 -52.18 -20.91
CA VAL A 179 -21.55 -51.25 -21.67
C VAL A 179 -21.34 -49.91 -20.96
N TRP A 180 -21.80 -49.77 -19.71
CA TRP A 180 -21.65 -48.54 -18.91
C TRP A 180 -20.23 -48.38 -18.38
N ARG A 181 -19.23 -48.37 -19.27
CA ARG A 181 -17.85 -47.99 -18.98
C ARG A 181 -17.77 -46.49 -18.71
N THR A 182 -18.31 -46.09 -17.57
CA THR A 182 -18.60 -44.68 -17.28
C THR A 182 -17.58 -44.03 -16.36
N GLY A 183 -17.51 -42.71 -16.45
CA GLY A 183 -17.00 -41.84 -15.39
C GLY A 183 -17.71 -40.50 -15.49
N TYR A 184 -17.77 -39.78 -14.38
CA TYR A 184 -18.45 -38.48 -14.40
C TYR A 184 -17.60 -37.40 -15.08
N ILE A 185 -18.27 -36.37 -15.61
CA ILE A 185 -17.65 -35.25 -16.33
C ILE A 185 -17.91 -33.89 -15.67
N ASN A 186 -18.47 -33.88 -14.47
CA ASN A 186 -18.78 -32.64 -13.76
C ASN A 186 -17.59 -31.69 -13.71
N PHE A 187 -17.82 -30.46 -14.13
CA PHE A 187 -16.79 -29.43 -14.14
C PHE A 187 -16.32 -29.06 -12.73
N VAL A 188 -15.02 -29.26 -12.47
CA VAL A 188 -14.37 -28.92 -11.19
C VAL A 188 -14.01 -27.45 -11.18
N LYS A 189 -14.72 -26.69 -10.34
CA LYS A 189 -14.56 -25.23 -10.22
C LYS A 189 -13.70 -24.88 -9.01
N ASP A 190 -12.76 -23.95 -9.19
CA ASP A 190 -12.14 -23.25 -8.07
C ASP A 190 -13.14 -22.29 -7.40
N ARG A 191 -12.79 -21.72 -6.24
CA ARG A 191 -13.65 -20.79 -5.48
C ARG A 191 -14.12 -19.57 -6.28
N ASP A 192 -13.36 -19.17 -7.29
CA ASP A 192 -13.68 -18.06 -8.20
C ASP A 192 -14.42 -18.51 -9.47
N GLY A 193 -14.85 -19.76 -9.54
CA GLY A 193 -15.59 -20.34 -10.66
C GLY A 193 -14.73 -20.82 -11.83
N MET A 194 -13.41 -20.63 -11.79
CA MET A 194 -12.50 -21.00 -12.87
C MET A 194 -12.09 -22.47 -12.81
N GLY A 195 -12.00 -23.12 -13.97
CA GLY A 195 -11.52 -24.47 -14.14
C GLY A 195 -10.02 -24.51 -14.29
N ARG A 196 -9.28 -24.66 -13.18
CA ARG A 196 -7.82 -24.83 -13.20
C ARG A 196 -7.39 -26.27 -12.93
N ARG A 197 -8.31 -27.04 -12.35
CA ARG A 197 -8.09 -28.39 -11.83
C ARG A 197 -9.11 -29.34 -12.44
N THR A 198 -8.76 -30.61 -12.40
CA THR A 198 -9.66 -31.72 -12.64
C THR A 198 -9.30 -32.83 -11.65
N GLU A 199 -9.92 -33.99 -11.79
CA GLU A 199 -9.74 -35.11 -10.87
C GLU A 199 -9.83 -36.46 -11.57
N THR A 200 -9.24 -37.49 -10.97
CA THR A 200 -9.35 -38.88 -11.42
C THR A 200 -10.59 -39.57 -10.85
N GLY A 201 -11.16 -39.03 -9.76
CA GLY A 201 -12.35 -39.56 -9.11
C GLY A 201 -12.58 -38.90 -7.75
N ARG A 202 -13.71 -39.22 -7.11
CA ARG A 202 -14.08 -38.69 -5.79
C ARG A 202 -14.48 -39.82 -4.86
N GLN A 203 -14.30 -39.57 -3.57
CA GLN A 203 -14.83 -40.43 -2.52
C GLN A 203 -16.19 -39.90 -2.03
N ILE A 204 -17.23 -40.73 -2.10
CA ILE A 204 -18.60 -40.40 -1.70
C ILE A 204 -19.07 -41.49 -0.73
N GLY A 205 -19.27 -41.16 0.55
CA GLY A 205 -19.67 -42.16 1.56
C GLY A 205 -18.73 -43.37 1.67
N GLY A 206 -17.45 -43.19 1.38
CA GLY A 206 -16.46 -44.28 1.33
C GLY A 206 -16.44 -45.10 0.03
N TRP A 207 -17.21 -44.72 -0.98
CA TRP A 207 -17.13 -45.28 -2.32
C TRP A 207 -16.25 -44.41 -3.23
N TRP A 208 -15.40 -45.05 -4.03
CA TRP A 208 -14.68 -44.39 -5.12
C TRP A 208 -15.56 -44.34 -6.35
N VAL A 209 -15.86 -43.13 -6.81
CA VAL A 209 -16.58 -42.85 -8.04
C VAL A 209 -15.59 -42.24 -9.04
N PRO A 210 -15.29 -42.89 -10.18
CA PRO A 210 -14.27 -42.42 -11.10
C PRO A 210 -14.76 -41.24 -11.95
N HIS A 211 -13.90 -40.25 -12.16
CA HIS A 211 -14.06 -39.25 -13.23
C HIS A 211 -13.77 -39.95 -14.57
N ILE A 212 -14.32 -39.47 -15.69
CA ILE A 212 -14.07 -40.13 -16.99
C ILE A 212 -12.57 -40.16 -17.34
N ILE A 213 -11.84 -39.10 -16.99
CA ILE A 213 -10.38 -39.01 -17.13
C ILE A 213 -9.68 -40.12 -16.35
N GLY A 214 -10.04 -40.32 -15.07
CA GLY A 214 -9.48 -41.39 -14.26
C GLY A 214 -9.90 -42.78 -14.74
N ARG A 215 -11.13 -42.93 -15.25
CA ARG A 215 -11.63 -44.18 -15.81
C ARG A 215 -10.81 -44.62 -17.03
N VAL A 216 -10.53 -43.70 -17.94
CA VAL A 216 -9.66 -43.93 -19.10
C VAL A 216 -8.21 -44.18 -18.65
N ALA A 217 -7.71 -43.41 -17.67
CA ALA A 217 -6.37 -43.57 -17.13
C ALA A 217 -6.15 -44.96 -16.51
N ASP A 218 -7.12 -45.47 -15.75
CA ASP A 218 -7.10 -46.82 -15.18
C ASP A 218 -7.08 -47.88 -16.28
N ALA A 219 -7.94 -47.76 -17.28
CA ALA A 219 -8.04 -48.73 -18.38
C ALA A 219 -6.76 -48.78 -19.24
N LEU A 220 -6.13 -47.62 -19.48
CA LEU A 220 -4.92 -47.49 -20.28
C LEU A 220 -3.63 -47.55 -19.46
N GLN A 221 -3.72 -47.73 -18.14
CA GLN A 221 -2.60 -47.73 -17.20
C GLN A 221 -1.72 -46.47 -17.34
N LEU A 222 -2.35 -45.30 -17.50
CA LEU A 222 -1.64 -44.03 -17.58
C LEU A 222 -1.05 -43.65 -16.21
N PRO A 223 0.04 -42.87 -16.18
CA PRO A 223 0.50 -42.21 -14.96
C PRO A 223 -0.64 -41.43 -14.28
N GLN A 224 -0.76 -41.56 -12.96
CA GLN A 224 -1.78 -40.88 -12.18
C GLN A 224 -1.16 -40.10 -11.00
N PRO A 225 -1.73 -38.95 -10.63
CA PRO A 225 -1.32 -38.18 -9.46
C PRO A 225 -1.56 -38.96 -8.16
N ALA A 226 -0.77 -38.65 -7.13
CA ALA A 226 -0.95 -39.22 -5.80
C ALA A 226 -2.26 -38.75 -5.14
N GLU A 227 -2.65 -37.49 -5.38
CA GLU A 227 -3.95 -36.94 -5.00
C GLU A 227 -4.92 -37.08 -6.17
N ALA A 228 -6.19 -37.38 -5.88
CA ALA A 228 -7.21 -37.54 -6.91
C ALA A 228 -7.43 -36.26 -7.73
N THR A 229 -7.36 -35.10 -7.09
CA THR A 229 -7.48 -33.78 -7.74
C THR A 229 -6.11 -33.25 -8.12
N PHE A 230 -5.96 -32.77 -9.35
CA PHE A 230 -4.71 -32.22 -9.85
C PHE A 230 -4.92 -30.99 -10.73
N ARG A 231 -3.88 -30.17 -10.88
CA ARG A 231 -3.92 -28.95 -11.69
C ARG A 231 -3.48 -29.25 -13.12
N LEU A 232 -4.26 -28.78 -14.08
CA LEU A 232 -4.00 -28.99 -15.51
C LEU A 232 -2.78 -28.17 -15.96
N ASN A 233 -1.98 -28.77 -16.83
CA ASN A 233 -0.88 -28.11 -17.51
C ASN A 233 -1.28 -27.81 -18.97
N TRP A 234 -1.79 -26.60 -19.15
CA TRP A 234 -2.48 -26.17 -20.35
C TRP A 234 -1.60 -26.11 -21.60
N TYR A 235 -2.23 -26.22 -22.76
CA TYR A 235 -1.63 -26.08 -24.09
C TYR A 235 -2.10 -24.77 -24.74
N GLY A 236 -1.21 -24.10 -25.45
CA GLY A 236 -1.49 -22.82 -26.12
C GLY A 236 -1.80 -22.99 -27.61
N SER A 237 -1.36 -24.09 -28.22
CA SER A 237 -1.81 -24.51 -29.55
C SER A 237 -2.99 -25.47 -29.44
N GLU A 238 -3.81 -25.51 -30.48
CA GLU A 238 -4.96 -26.42 -30.54
C GLU A 238 -4.51 -27.88 -30.63
N PHE A 239 -5.36 -28.78 -30.11
CA PHE A 239 -5.24 -30.22 -30.35
C PHE A 239 -5.45 -30.54 -31.83
N THR A 240 -5.10 -31.76 -32.23
CA THR A 240 -5.58 -32.28 -33.52
C THR A 240 -7.10 -32.42 -33.46
N ARG A 241 -7.79 -31.65 -34.31
CA ARG A 241 -9.25 -31.55 -34.33
C ARG A 241 -9.77 -32.01 -35.69
N ILE A 242 -10.79 -32.86 -35.65
CA ILE A 242 -11.45 -33.39 -36.84
C ILE A 242 -12.94 -33.05 -36.72
N PRO A 243 -13.52 -32.26 -37.63
CA PRO A 243 -14.96 -32.03 -37.65
C PRO A 243 -15.73 -33.36 -37.71
N TYR A 244 -16.76 -33.50 -36.88
CA TYR A 244 -17.56 -34.74 -36.79
C TYR A 244 -18.12 -35.14 -38.14
N ALA A 245 -18.71 -34.20 -38.89
CA ALA A 245 -19.26 -34.47 -40.21
C ALA A 245 -18.19 -35.00 -41.17
N GLN A 246 -16.97 -34.45 -41.12
CA GLN A 246 -15.87 -34.93 -41.94
C GLN A 246 -15.47 -36.37 -41.58
N ALA A 247 -15.35 -36.68 -40.28
CA ALA A 247 -15.02 -38.03 -39.83
C ALA A 247 -16.10 -39.05 -40.22
N TYR A 248 -17.37 -38.70 -39.98
CA TYR A 248 -18.51 -39.57 -40.26
C TYR A 248 -18.70 -39.78 -41.77
N LEU A 249 -18.79 -38.73 -42.58
CA LEU A 249 -19.05 -38.86 -44.02
C LEU A 249 -17.91 -39.62 -44.73
N ALA A 250 -16.65 -39.41 -44.30
CA ALA A 250 -15.53 -40.19 -44.80
C ALA A 250 -15.64 -41.68 -44.43
N SER A 251 -16.09 -42.01 -43.21
CA SER A 251 -16.33 -43.40 -42.80
C SER A 251 -17.42 -44.10 -43.62
N GLN A 252 -18.36 -43.33 -44.19
CA GLN A 252 -19.44 -43.83 -45.05
C GLN A 252 -19.06 -43.91 -46.54
N SER A 253 -17.86 -43.43 -46.91
CA SER A 253 -17.39 -43.46 -48.29
C SER A 253 -16.93 -44.86 -48.69
N GLY A 254 -16.94 -45.19 -49.99
CA GLY A 254 -16.72 -46.56 -50.47
C GLY A 254 -15.36 -47.20 -50.17
N ASP A 255 -14.37 -46.42 -49.72
CA ASP A 255 -13.07 -46.90 -49.22
C ASP A 255 -12.96 -46.92 -47.69
N GLY A 256 -13.96 -46.40 -46.96
CA GLY A 256 -14.11 -46.44 -45.51
C GLY A 256 -12.98 -45.75 -44.73
N LYS A 257 -12.18 -44.91 -45.38
CA LYS A 257 -11.00 -44.30 -44.76
C LYS A 257 -11.36 -43.05 -43.96
N LEU A 258 -11.03 -43.08 -42.67
CA LEU A 258 -11.09 -41.89 -41.82
C LEU A 258 -10.11 -40.80 -42.31
N PRO A 259 -10.40 -39.51 -42.08
CA PRO A 259 -9.54 -38.40 -42.49
C PRO A 259 -8.25 -38.29 -41.66
N PHE A 260 -8.05 -39.19 -40.71
CA PHE A 260 -6.86 -39.32 -39.87
C PHE A 260 -6.65 -40.80 -39.50
N ASP A 261 -5.42 -41.16 -39.11
CA ASP A 261 -5.12 -42.48 -38.55
C ASP A 261 -5.56 -42.53 -37.09
N ALA A 262 -6.55 -43.34 -36.75
CA ALA A 262 -7.06 -43.49 -35.38
C ALA A 262 -6.23 -44.47 -34.53
N ARG A 263 -5.29 -45.21 -35.14
CA ARG A 263 -4.53 -46.26 -34.45
C ARG A 263 -3.70 -45.70 -33.31
N GLY A 264 -3.81 -46.33 -32.15
CA GLY A 264 -3.01 -45.97 -30.98
C GLY A 264 -3.37 -44.62 -30.36
N LYS A 265 -4.44 -43.95 -30.81
CA LYS A 265 -4.85 -42.62 -30.32
C LYS A 265 -5.91 -42.70 -29.23
N ILE A 266 -5.93 -41.70 -28.35
CA ILE A 266 -7.05 -41.42 -27.45
C ILE A 266 -7.95 -40.41 -28.17
N ILE A 267 -9.20 -40.79 -28.39
CA ILE A 267 -10.15 -40.01 -29.19
C ILE A 267 -11.25 -39.49 -28.28
N VAL A 268 -11.47 -38.17 -28.27
CA VAL A 268 -12.56 -37.54 -27.52
C VAL A 268 -13.56 -36.98 -28.52
N ILE A 269 -14.79 -37.47 -28.49
CA ILE A 269 -15.88 -37.01 -29.34
C ILE A 269 -16.80 -36.16 -28.47
N GLY A 270 -16.98 -34.87 -28.79
CA GLY A 270 -17.77 -33.99 -27.92
C GLY A 270 -18.24 -32.70 -28.57
N ALA A 271 -19.14 -32.01 -27.87
CA ALA A 271 -19.75 -30.76 -28.32
C ALA A 271 -18.77 -29.59 -28.25
N THR A 272 -18.53 -28.92 -29.39
CA THR A 272 -17.72 -27.69 -29.44
C THR A 272 -18.43 -26.54 -30.17
N ALA A 273 -19.59 -26.82 -30.79
CA ALA A 273 -20.44 -25.80 -31.40
C ALA A 273 -21.02 -24.84 -30.34
N THR A 274 -21.04 -23.54 -30.67
CA THR A 274 -21.51 -22.49 -29.76
C THR A 274 -22.96 -22.66 -29.31
N GLY A 275 -23.83 -23.13 -30.22
CA GLY A 275 -25.25 -23.38 -29.91
C GLY A 275 -25.50 -24.54 -28.94
N LEU A 276 -24.50 -25.38 -28.65
CA LEU A 276 -24.62 -26.50 -27.71
C LEU A 276 -24.26 -26.12 -26.27
N MET A 277 -23.71 -24.92 -26.06
CA MET A 277 -23.51 -24.28 -24.75
C MET A 277 -22.65 -25.06 -23.73
N ASP A 278 -21.81 -26.00 -24.18
CA ASP A 278 -20.86 -26.73 -23.34
C ASP A 278 -19.52 -25.99 -23.21
N PHE A 279 -19.56 -24.84 -22.51
CA PHE A 279 -18.38 -24.02 -22.27
C PHE A 279 -18.06 -23.89 -20.79
N VAL A 280 -16.76 -23.97 -20.49
CA VAL A 280 -16.21 -23.82 -19.15
C VAL A 280 -15.15 -22.72 -19.12
N PRO A 281 -15.15 -21.85 -18.09
CA PRO A 281 -14.12 -20.82 -17.95
C PRO A 281 -12.81 -21.45 -17.49
N THR A 282 -11.71 -21.20 -18.21
CA THR A 282 -10.36 -21.69 -17.87
C THR A 282 -9.33 -20.55 -17.87
N PRO A 283 -8.11 -20.76 -17.33
CA PRO A 283 -7.03 -19.79 -17.45
C PRO A 283 -6.70 -19.39 -18.89
N ILE A 284 -6.99 -20.25 -19.86
CA ILE A 284 -6.72 -19.99 -21.28
C ILE A 284 -7.79 -19.06 -21.86
N ASP A 285 -9.06 -19.48 -21.79
CA ASP A 285 -10.20 -18.74 -22.34
C ASP A 285 -11.46 -18.93 -21.48
N ALA A 286 -12.31 -17.90 -21.42
CA ALA A 286 -13.56 -17.93 -20.65
C ALA A 286 -14.64 -18.85 -21.26
N THR A 287 -14.51 -19.15 -22.55
CA THR A 287 -15.40 -19.99 -23.36
C THR A 287 -14.69 -21.23 -23.89
N THR A 288 -13.92 -21.90 -23.04
CA THR A 288 -13.24 -23.14 -23.45
C THR A 288 -14.27 -24.27 -23.59
N PRO A 289 -14.34 -25.00 -24.72
CA PRO A 289 -15.25 -26.14 -24.84
C PRO A 289 -14.98 -27.23 -23.79
N GLY A 290 -16.03 -27.83 -23.22
CA GLY A 290 -15.94 -28.92 -22.25
C GLY A 290 -14.97 -30.06 -22.65
N PRO A 291 -15.05 -30.59 -23.88
CA PRO A 291 -14.17 -31.67 -24.34
C PRO A 291 -12.67 -31.33 -24.31
N PHE A 292 -12.30 -30.05 -24.40
CA PHE A 292 -10.90 -29.63 -24.35
C PHE A 292 -10.30 -29.84 -22.96
N LEU A 293 -11.12 -29.74 -21.90
CA LEU A 293 -10.70 -30.04 -20.54
C LEU A 293 -10.40 -31.53 -20.39
N LEU A 294 -11.27 -32.39 -20.94
CA LEU A 294 -11.06 -33.85 -20.94
C LEU A 294 -9.78 -34.22 -21.71
N ALA A 295 -9.59 -33.67 -22.91
CA ALA A 295 -8.40 -33.88 -23.72
C ALA A 295 -7.13 -33.40 -23.02
N THR A 296 -7.15 -32.22 -22.39
CA THR A 296 -6.01 -31.68 -21.63
C THR A 296 -5.65 -32.58 -20.44
N GLY A 297 -6.65 -33.04 -19.68
CA GLY A 297 -6.41 -33.94 -18.55
C GLY A 297 -5.83 -35.28 -19.00
N LEU A 298 -6.39 -35.91 -20.04
CA LEU A 298 -5.88 -37.17 -20.59
C LEU A 298 -4.46 -37.02 -21.15
N ALA A 299 -4.18 -35.92 -21.86
CA ALA A 299 -2.84 -35.61 -22.35
C ALA A 299 -1.84 -35.42 -21.19
N ASN A 300 -2.22 -34.71 -20.12
CA ASN A 300 -1.35 -34.54 -18.96
C ASN A 300 -1.07 -35.84 -18.21
N LEU A 301 -2.08 -36.71 -18.05
CA LEU A 301 -1.88 -38.02 -17.44
C LEU A 301 -0.99 -38.91 -18.31
N GLN A 302 -1.23 -38.92 -19.62
CA GLN A 302 -0.40 -39.68 -20.56
C GLN A 302 1.06 -39.23 -20.56
N ALA A 303 1.33 -37.93 -20.52
CA ALA A 303 2.68 -37.38 -20.48
C ALA A 303 3.31 -37.39 -19.08
N GLY A 304 2.51 -37.59 -18.01
CA GLY A 304 2.98 -37.47 -16.64
C GLY A 304 3.32 -36.03 -16.22
N ASP A 305 2.72 -35.02 -16.85
CA ASP A 305 3.18 -33.62 -16.79
C ASP A 305 2.18 -32.62 -16.18
N TRP A 306 1.21 -33.10 -15.41
CA TRP A 306 0.30 -32.24 -14.64
C TRP A 306 1.05 -31.35 -13.62
N LEU A 307 0.46 -30.20 -13.29
CA LEU A 307 1.06 -29.28 -12.35
C LEU A 307 0.84 -29.73 -10.90
N ARG A 308 1.94 -29.92 -10.18
CA ARG A 308 1.97 -30.22 -8.75
C ARG A 308 1.95 -28.92 -7.96
N ALA A 309 1.15 -28.85 -6.90
CA ALA A 309 1.13 -27.66 -6.04
C ALA A 309 2.42 -27.57 -5.22
N ALA A 310 2.94 -26.36 -5.05
CA ALA A 310 3.97 -26.10 -4.07
C ALA A 310 3.49 -26.44 -2.64
N PRO A 311 4.40 -26.82 -1.72
CA PRO A 311 4.03 -27.08 -0.34
C PRO A 311 3.27 -25.90 0.28
N ARG A 312 2.21 -26.19 1.04
CA ARG A 312 1.34 -25.16 1.63
C ARG A 312 2.08 -24.16 2.54
N TRP A 313 3.24 -24.54 3.07
CA TRP A 313 4.08 -23.69 3.91
C TRP A 313 4.95 -22.70 3.13
N ALA A 314 5.11 -22.85 1.80
CA ALA A 314 6.06 -22.06 1.01
C ALA A 314 5.74 -20.55 1.04
N ASN A 315 4.47 -20.18 0.84
CA ASN A 315 4.04 -18.78 0.88
C ASN A 315 4.12 -18.18 2.30
N PRO A 316 3.61 -18.84 3.36
CA PRO A 316 3.82 -18.39 4.74
C PRO A 316 5.30 -18.20 5.09
N ALA A 317 6.17 -19.14 4.73
CA ALA A 317 7.60 -19.06 5.01
C ALA A 317 8.26 -17.87 4.30
N LEU A 318 7.95 -17.66 3.02
CA LEU A 318 8.45 -16.51 2.26
C LEU A 318 7.98 -15.18 2.88
N ALA A 319 6.70 -15.07 3.24
CA ALA A 319 6.15 -13.85 3.85
C ALA A 319 6.84 -13.54 5.19
N ILE A 320 6.99 -14.54 6.06
CA ILE A 320 7.67 -14.39 7.36
C ILE A 320 9.14 -13.98 7.16
N ALA A 321 9.85 -14.60 6.22
CA ALA A 321 11.23 -14.26 5.91
C ALA A 321 11.37 -12.81 5.41
N LEU A 322 10.46 -12.35 4.53
CA LEU A 322 10.42 -10.97 4.06
C LEU A 322 10.17 -10.00 5.21
N ILE A 323 9.17 -10.27 6.06
CA ILE A 323 8.83 -9.42 7.21
C ILE A 323 10.00 -9.32 8.19
N ALA A 324 10.65 -10.45 8.48
CA ALA A 324 11.82 -10.51 9.36
C ALA A 324 13.01 -9.73 8.77
N GLY A 325 13.32 -9.93 7.49
CA GLY A 325 14.40 -9.20 6.80
C GLY A 325 14.16 -7.69 6.76
N LEU A 326 12.92 -7.27 6.50
CA LEU A 326 12.53 -5.86 6.54
C LEU A 326 12.66 -5.29 7.96
N CYS A 327 12.13 -5.99 8.97
CA CYS A 327 12.24 -5.58 10.37
C CYS A 327 13.69 -5.35 10.79
N LEU A 328 14.58 -6.30 10.48
CA LEU A 328 16.01 -6.20 10.77
C LEU A 328 16.67 -5.03 10.03
N SER A 329 16.30 -4.80 8.76
CA SER A 329 16.83 -3.68 7.96
C SER A 329 16.48 -2.31 8.53
N PHE A 330 15.22 -2.11 8.96
CA PHE A 330 14.79 -0.87 9.61
C PHE A 330 15.39 -0.69 11.01
N ILE A 331 15.54 -1.78 11.78
CA ILE A 331 16.27 -1.76 13.06
C ILE A 331 17.72 -1.31 12.83
N GLY A 332 18.37 -1.85 11.78
CA GLY A 332 19.74 -1.56 11.37
C GLY A 332 19.98 -0.20 10.71
N ARG A 333 18.92 0.60 10.46
CA ARG A 333 19.00 1.91 9.77
C ARG A 333 19.58 1.83 8.36
N VAL A 334 19.32 0.75 7.64
CA VAL A 334 19.61 0.69 6.21
C VAL A 334 18.83 1.81 5.50
N SER A 335 19.45 2.45 4.50
CA SER A 335 18.78 3.50 3.71
C SER A 335 17.49 2.95 3.07
N PRO A 336 16.36 3.68 3.12
CA PRO A 336 15.09 3.23 2.55
C PRO A 336 15.19 2.84 1.07
N VAL A 337 16.03 3.52 0.29
CA VAL A 337 16.23 3.22 -1.14
C VAL A 337 16.75 1.80 -1.34
N TRP A 338 17.73 1.39 -0.53
CA TRP A 338 18.29 0.03 -0.61
C TRP A 338 17.30 -1.03 -0.12
N ILE A 339 16.47 -0.71 0.88
CA ILE A 339 15.42 -1.63 1.36
C ILE A 339 14.39 -1.88 0.24
N VAL A 340 13.91 -0.81 -0.41
CA VAL A 340 12.94 -0.91 -1.51
C VAL A 340 13.55 -1.64 -2.70
N ALA A 341 14.79 -1.33 -3.07
CA ALA A 341 15.49 -2.00 -4.16
C ALA A 341 15.68 -3.50 -3.89
N ALA A 342 16.09 -3.88 -2.67
CA ALA A 342 16.23 -5.28 -2.27
C ALA A 342 14.89 -6.02 -2.31
N PHE A 343 13.82 -5.40 -1.78
CA PHE A 343 12.47 -5.99 -1.83
C PHE A 343 12.00 -6.20 -3.28
N ALA A 344 12.19 -5.20 -4.16
CA ALA A 344 11.86 -5.32 -5.58
C ALA A 344 12.67 -6.44 -6.26
N GLY A 345 13.96 -6.57 -5.94
CA GLY A 345 14.81 -7.65 -6.43
C GLY A 345 14.32 -9.03 -5.99
N VAL A 346 13.96 -9.21 -4.71
CA VAL A 346 13.38 -10.47 -4.20
C VAL A 346 12.04 -10.76 -4.84
N ALA A 347 11.18 -9.75 -5.02
CA ALA A 347 9.90 -9.91 -5.69
C ALA A 347 10.06 -10.37 -7.15
N ALA A 348 10.97 -9.75 -7.90
CA ALA A 348 11.29 -10.16 -9.26
C ALA A 348 11.87 -11.58 -9.32
N ALA A 349 12.79 -11.92 -8.40
CA ALA A 349 13.37 -13.25 -8.32
C ALA A 349 12.32 -14.32 -7.96
N ALA A 350 11.41 -14.03 -7.03
CA ALA A 350 10.34 -14.96 -6.65
C ALA A 350 9.36 -15.21 -7.80
N LEU A 351 8.98 -14.16 -8.56
CA LEU A 351 8.13 -14.31 -9.75
C LEU A 351 8.86 -15.04 -10.89
N GLY A 352 10.15 -14.76 -11.09
CA GLY A 352 10.98 -15.50 -12.04
C GLY A 352 11.12 -16.99 -11.67
N ALA A 353 11.32 -17.29 -10.38
CA ALA A 353 11.37 -18.65 -9.86
C ALA A 353 10.02 -19.37 -9.98
N ALA A 354 8.91 -18.68 -9.73
CA ALA A 354 7.57 -19.20 -9.94
C ALA A 354 7.31 -19.57 -11.42
N TYR A 355 7.76 -18.73 -12.35
CA TYR A 355 7.67 -19.03 -13.78
C TYR A 355 8.57 -20.22 -14.17
N GLY A 356 9.83 -20.23 -13.70
CA GLY A 356 10.77 -21.33 -13.93
C GLY A 356 10.29 -22.67 -13.35
N ALA A 357 9.59 -22.65 -12.21
CA ALA A 357 9.02 -23.84 -11.58
C ALA A 357 7.99 -24.56 -12.46
N LEU A 358 7.29 -23.85 -13.35
CA LEU A 358 6.36 -24.48 -14.30
C LEU A 358 7.06 -25.45 -15.25
N ALA A 359 8.32 -25.19 -15.62
CA ALA A 359 9.10 -26.12 -16.44
C ALA A 359 9.42 -27.44 -15.73
N ALA A 360 9.35 -27.46 -14.39
CA ALA A 360 9.47 -28.66 -13.56
C ALA A 360 8.09 -29.24 -13.15
N ASN A 361 7.02 -28.80 -13.80
CA ASN A 361 5.63 -29.14 -13.48
C ASN A 361 5.25 -28.79 -12.03
N LEU A 362 5.83 -27.72 -11.48
CA LEU A 362 5.54 -27.21 -10.14
C LEU A 362 4.82 -25.86 -10.24
N TYR A 363 3.62 -25.79 -9.70
CA TYR A 363 2.85 -24.55 -9.60
C TYR A 363 3.05 -23.90 -8.24
N TRP A 364 3.74 -22.77 -8.24
CA TRP A 364 3.94 -21.90 -7.10
C TRP A 364 3.56 -20.47 -7.48
N MET A 365 2.79 -19.79 -6.64
CA MET A 365 2.45 -18.39 -6.85
C MET A 365 2.71 -17.57 -5.58
N PRO A 366 3.76 -16.71 -5.56
CA PRO A 366 4.17 -16.01 -4.35
C PRO A 366 3.52 -14.64 -4.16
N VAL A 367 2.51 -14.27 -4.95
CA VAL A 367 2.00 -12.87 -4.99
C VAL A 367 1.36 -12.47 -3.66
N SER A 368 0.62 -13.37 -3.02
CA SER A 368 0.05 -13.18 -1.70
C SER A 368 1.13 -12.96 -0.62
N ALA A 369 2.22 -13.73 -0.66
CA ALA A 369 3.37 -13.57 0.23
C ALA A 369 4.10 -12.23 -0.02
N LEU A 370 4.28 -11.85 -1.28
CA LEU A 370 4.85 -10.56 -1.67
C LEU A 370 3.95 -9.39 -1.25
N ALA A 371 2.63 -9.53 -1.31
CA ALA A 371 1.69 -8.52 -0.84
C ALA A 371 1.80 -8.31 0.68
N MET A 372 1.98 -9.37 1.46
CA MET A 372 2.29 -9.26 2.90
C MET A 372 3.64 -8.58 3.16
N GLY A 373 4.66 -8.92 2.38
CA GLY A 373 5.95 -8.23 2.42
C GLY A 373 5.83 -6.73 2.09
N ALA A 374 5.03 -6.36 1.08
CA ALA A 374 4.79 -4.97 0.70
C ALA A 374 4.02 -4.21 1.78
N ALA A 375 3.01 -4.83 2.39
CA ALA A 375 2.29 -4.26 3.54
C ALA A 375 3.23 -4.00 4.72
N ALA A 376 4.17 -4.93 4.98
CA ALA A 376 5.18 -4.75 6.01
C ALA A 376 6.18 -3.65 5.68
N LEU A 377 6.65 -3.56 4.42
CA LEU A 377 7.51 -2.48 3.95
C LEU A 377 6.86 -1.11 4.18
N LEU A 378 5.57 -0.97 3.84
CA LEU A 378 4.78 0.24 4.10
C LEU A 378 4.64 0.51 5.60
N GLY A 379 4.29 -0.50 6.40
CA GLY A 379 4.14 -0.38 7.85
C GLY A 379 5.41 0.09 8.55
N PHE A 380 6.55 -0.52 8.23
CA PHE A 380 7.85 -0.12 8.78
C PHE A 380 8.33 1.24 8.27
N GLY A 381 8.06 1.56 6.99
CA GLY A 381 8.35 2.87 6.41
C GLY A 381 7.60 3.99 7.12
N LEU A 382 6.30 3.82 7.36
CA LEU A 382 5.46 4.78 8.10
C LEU A 382 5.96 4.95 9.54
N LEU A 383 6.33 3.86 10.21
CA LEU A 383 6.88 3.90 11.56
C LEU A 383 8.21 4.65 11.61
N SER A 384 9.08 4.43 10.62
CA SER A 384 10.35 5.13 10.48
C SER A 384 10.14 6.63 10.28
N ALA A 385 9.30 7.01 9.32
CA ALA A 385 9.00 8.40 9.00
C ALA A 385 8.40 9.13 10.21
N ARG A 386 7.45 8.52 10.92
CA ARG A 386 6.83 9.10 12.12
C ARG A 386 7.85 9.32 13.24
N SER A 387 8.76 8.36 13.43
CA SER A 387 9.82 8.45 14.43
C SER A 387 10.80 9.59 14.12
N GLU A 388 11.17 9.73 12.84
CA GLU A 388 12.07 10.78 12.37
C GLU A 388 11.46 12.18 12.49
N MET A 389 10.18 12.34 12.09
CA MET A 389 9.44 13.59 12.26
C MET A 389 9.35 14.03 13.73
N GLY A 390 9.14 13.09 14.66
CA GLY A 390 9.12 13.38 16.08
C GLY A 390 10.46 13.90 16.61
N GLN A 391 11.57 13.33 16.14
CA GLN A 391 12.91 13.80 16.50
C GLN A 391 13.19 15.20 15.93
N ARG A 392 12.85 15.44 14.66
CA ARG A 392 13.03 16.76 14.03
C ARG A 392 12.28 17.85 14.79
N ARG A 393 11.01 17.61 15.14
CA ARG A 393 10.20 18.56 15.92
C ARG A 393 10.77 18.82 17.31
N HIS A 394 11.28 17.79 17.98
CA HIS A 394 11.89 17.97 19.31
C HIS A 394 13.16 18.81 19.25
N VAL A 395 14.00 18.57 18.23
CA VAL A 395 15.21 19.36 17.98
C VAL A 395 14.84 20.80 17.66
N GLN A 396 13.90 21.04 16.74
CA GLN A 396 13.40 22.39 16.43
C GLN A 396 12.86 23.11 17.67
N ALA A 397 12.04 22.45 18.48
CA ALA A 397 11.50 23.03 19.71
C ALA A 397 12.57 23.38 20.76
N MET A 398 13.71 22.67 20.77
CA MET A 398 14.85 23.05 21.61
C MET A 398 15.59 24.27 21.05
N PHE A 399 15.76 24.37 19.73
CA PHE A 399 16.42 25.52 19.09
C PHE A 399 15.62 26.82 19.20
N SER A 400 14.28 26.78 19.13
CA SER A 400 13.41 27.95 19.31
C SER A 400 13.48 28.60 20.71
N ARG A 401 14.15 27.97 21.68
CA ARG A 401 14.42 28.57 23.01
C ARG A 401 15.65 29.47 23.04
N PHE A 402 16.51 29.38 22.02
CA PHE A 402 17.78 30.09 21.97
C PHE A 402 17.84 31.10 20.82
N VAL A 403 16.87 31.07 19.91
CA VAL A 403 16.82 31.90 18.71
C VAL A 403 15.36 32.28 18.45
N ASP A 404 15.10 33.53 18.06
CA ASP A 404 13.76 34.01 17.67
C ASP A 404 13.11 33.03 16.65
N PRO A 405 11.86 32.58 16.87
CA PRO A 405 11.20 31.61 15.99
C PRO A 405 11.21 32.01 14.51
N ARG A 406 11.14 33.32 14.21
CA ARG A 406 11.15 33.85 12.84
C ARG A 406 12.50 33.65 12.15
N ILE A 407 13.59 33.52 12.90
CA ILE A 407 14.92 33.20 12.37
C ILE A 407 15.04 31.69 12.13
N VAL A 408 14.50 30.87 13.05
CA VAL A 408 14.50 29.39 12.92
C VAL A 408 13.70 28.94 11.69
N ASP A 409 12.53 29.53 11.47
CA ASP A 409 11.67 29.19 10.33
C ASP A 409 12.36 29.51 9.00
N ARG A 410 13.05 30.66 8.90
CA ARG A 410 13.85 31.00 7.70
C ARG A 410 15.06 30.10 7.49
N LEU A 411 15.76 29.71 8.57
CA LEU A 411 16.91 28.80 8.47
C LEU A 411 16.53 27.35 8.11
N SER A 412 15.24 27.01 8.12
CA SER A 412 14.76 25.66 7.81
C SER A 412 14.58 25.38 6.31
N GLU A 413 14.61 26.41 5.46
CA GLU A 413 14.53 26.31 4.01
C GLU A 413 15.92 26.48 3.36
N ALA A 414 16.35 25.50 2.57
CA ALA A 414 17.72 25.42 2.03
C ALA A 414 18.13 26.65 1.19
N ASP A 415 17.18 27.31 0.52
CA ASP A 415 17.43 28.50 -0.30
C ASP A 415 17.61 29.79 0.53
N GLN A 416 17.15 29.81 1.79
CA GLN A 416 17.21 30.99 2.66
C GLN A 416 18.47 31.04 3.54
N VAL A 417 19.14 29.91 3.76
CA VAL A 417 20.41 29.84 4.51
C VAL A 417 21.50 30.66 3.82
N ALA A 418 21.55 30.66 2.48
CA ALA A 418 22.52 31.43 1.70
C ALA A 418 22.28 32.95 1.76
N GLN A 419 21.02 33.40 1.96
CA GLN A 419 20.71 34.82 2.19
C GLN A 419 20.92 35.23 3.64
N ALA A 420 20.78 34.29 4.58
CA ALA A 420 20.97 34.52 6.01
C ALA A 420 22.43 34.83 6.38
N GLU A 421 23.41 34.33 5.63
CA GLU A 421 24.84 34.64 5.81
C GLU A 421 25.24 36.08 5.43
N VAL A 422 24.38 36.83 4.74
CA VAL A 422 24.72 38.18 4.27
C VAL A 422 24.33 39.22 5.32
N SER A 423 25.32 39.67 6.09
CA SER A 423 25.22 40.91 6.87
C SER A 423 24.82 42.06 5.94
N ALA A 424 23.65 42.65 6.15
CA ALA A 424 23.11 43.69 5.28
C ALA A 424 22.98 45.01 6.04
N SER A 425 23.45 46.10 5.42
CA SER A 425 23.14 47.46 5.90
C SER A 425 21.67 47.75 5.65
N ARG A 426 20.91 47.97 6.73
CA ARG A 426 19.48 48.27 6.67
C ARG A 426 19.14 49.34 7.69
N GLU A 427 18.11 50.11 7.37
CA GLU A 427 17.52 51.02 8.34
C GLU A 427 16.68 50.23 9.33
N ILE A 428 17.02 50.35 10.60
CA ILE A 428 16.32 49.69 11.71
C ILE A 428 15.95 50.73 12.78
N THR A 429 15.01 50.37 13.63
CA THR A 429 14.81 51.09 14.90
C THR A 429 15.30 50.19 16.02
N VAL A 430 16.17 50.73 16.86
CA VAL A 430 16.76 50.04 18.02
C VAL A 430 16.10 50.60 19.28
N LEU A 431 15.88 49.72 20.26
CA LEU A 431 15.45 50.06 21.60
C LEU A 431 16.46 49.49 22.60
N PHE A 432 16.92 50.34 23.51
CA PHE A 432 17.60 49.92 24.73
C PHE A 432 16.74 50.28 25.93
N SER A 433 16.59 49.34 26.85
CA SER A 433 15.99 49.60 28.16
C SER A 433 16.92 49.14 29.26
N ASP A 434 17.02 49.91 30.35
CA ASP A 434 17.84 49.58 31.51
C ASP A 434 17.10 49.86 32.83
N ILE A 435 17.33 49.05 33.86
CA ILE A 435 16.66 49.22 35.16
C ILE A 435 17.40 50.28 35.98
N ARG A 436 16.66 51.27 36.48
CA ARG A 436 17.25 52.34 37.28
C ARG A 436 17.69 51.85 38.65
N GLY A 437 18.96 52.12 38.98
CA GLY A 437 19.51 51.81 40.30
C GLY A 437 19.64 50.31 40.59
N PHE A 438 19.64 49.47 39.55
CA PHE A 438 19.70 48.02 39.70
C PHE A 438 20.95 47.53 40.43
N THR A 439 22.12 48.15 40.21
CA THR A 439 23.34 47.83 40.95
C THR A 439 23.12 47.90 42.46
N SER A 440 22.54 49.01 42.95
CA SER A 440 22.21 49.19 44.36
C SER A 440 21.12 48.23 44.86
N LEU A 441 20.17 47.86 43.99
CA LEU A 441 19.15 46.86 44.29
C LEU A 441 19.75 45.46 44.47
N SER A 442 20.77 45.12 43.67
CA SER A 442 21.44 43.82 43.68
C SER A 442 22.40 43.61 44.84
N GLU A 443 22.96 44.69 45.42
CA GLU A 443 23.88 44.65 46.56
C GLU A 443 23.24 44.12 47.86
N HIS A 444 21.91 44.23 47.98
CA HIS A 444 21.17 43.96 49.21
C HIS A 444 20.27 42.72 49.14
N ARG A 445 20.38 41.90 48.09
CA ARG A 445 19.57 40.68 47.88
C ARG A 445 20.43 39.46 47.57
N ARG A 446 19.88 38.27 47.78
CA ARG A 446 20.57 37.03 47.38
C ARG A 446 20.58 36.90 45.85
N PRO A 447 21.65 36.34 45.24
CA PRO A 447 21.73 36.18 43.79
C PRO A 447 20.52 35.46 43.17
N GLU A 448 19.98 34.43 43.84
CA GLU A 448 18.84 33.66 43.36
C GLU A 448 17.55 34.49 43.31
N GLU A 449 17.37 35.41 44.27
CA GLU A 449 16.22 36.31 44.34
C GLU A 449 16.30 37.36 43.22
N ILE A 450 17.50 37.89 42.95
CA ILE A 450 17.74 38.81 41.83
C ILE A 450 17.44 38.14 40.49
N VAL A 451 17.89 36.89 40.30
CA VAL A 451 17.61 36.14 39.06
C VAL A 451 16.11 35.90 38.89
N ALA A 452 15.38 35.57 39.97
CA ALA A 452 13.93 35.39 39.90
C ALA A 452 13.19 36.69 39.52
N ILE A 453 13.60 37.82 40.11
CA ILE A 453 13.05 39.16 39.81
C ILE A 453 13.34 39.53 38.36
N LEU A 454 14.59 39.36 37.90
CA LEU A 454 14.98 39.65 36.52
C LEU A 454 14.20 38.79 35.52
N ASN A 455 14.07 37.49 35.76
CA ASN A 455 13.32 36.62 34.85
C ASN A 455 11.85 37.04 34.74
N ARG A 456 11.20 37.40 35.86
CA ARG A 456 9.81 37.89 35.87
C ARG A 456 9.68 39.24 35.16
N TYR A 457 10.63 40.14 35.37
CA TYR A 457 10.69 41.43 34.65
C TYR A 457 10.87 41.20 33.14
N PHE A 458 11.87 40.41 32.74
CA PHE A 458 12.16 40.11 31.34
C PHE A 458 10.99 39.43 30.65
N GLU A 459 10.31 38.47 31.28
CA GLU A 459 9.12 37.81 30.72
C GLU A 459 8.06 38.83 30.30
N MET A 460 7.70 39.76 31.20
CA MET A 460 6.70 40.79 30.90
C MET A 460 7.14 41.79 29.83
N GLN A 461 8.41 42.19 29.84
CA GLN A 461 8.93 43.16 28.87
C GLN A 461 9.10 42.56 27.48
N VAL A 462 9.62 41.32 27.40
CA VAL A 462 9.82 40.60 26.14
C VAL A 462 8.49 40.28 25.47
N ASP A 463 7.45 39.93 26.24
CA ASP A 463 6.09 39.74 25.71
C ASP A 463 5.55 41.00 25.02
N VAL A 464 5.86 42.19 25.54
CA VAL A 464 5.50 43.47 24.91
C VAL A 464 6.27 43.66 23.60
N ILE A 465 7.60 43.43 23.62
CA ILE A 465 8.45 43.55 22.43
C ILE A 465 7.95 42.64 21.31
N PHE A 466 7.63 41.37 21.61
CA PHE A 466 7.10 40.43 20.62
C PHE A 466 5.70 40.79 20.14
N ARG A 467 4.81 41.30 21.00
CA ARG A 467 3.47 41.77 20.61
C ARG A 467 3.56 42.90 19.57
N HIS A 468 4.55 43.76 19.69
CA HIS A 468 4.84 44.83 18.73
C HIS A 468 5.83 44.42 17.65
N GLN A 469 5.97 43.11 17.42
CA GLN A 469 6.77 42.52 16.33
C GLN A 469 8.27 42.86 16.37
N GLY A 470 8.80 43.29 17.52
CA GLY A 470 10.22 43.53 17.72
C GLY A 470 11.02 42.23 17.77
N THR A 471 12.29 42.28 17.37
CA THR A 471 13.24 41.17 17.49
C THR A 471 14.09 41.42 18.72
N LEU A 472 14.04 40.49 19.69
CA LEU A 472 14.92 40.53 20.85
C LEU A 472 16.33 40.13 20.42
N ASP A 473 17.31 41.00 20.67
CA ASP A 473 18.72 40.72 20.36
C ASP A 473 19.36 39.97 21.54
N LYS A 474 19.48 40.63 22.69
CA LYS A 474 20.08 40.07 23.89
C LYS A 474 19.71 40.83 25.16
N PHE A 475 19.95 40.18 26.30
CA PHE A 475 20.03 40.82 27.60
C PHE A 475 21.49 41.19 27.90
N ILE A 476 21.70 42.38 28.46
CA ILE A 476 23.03 42.87 28.87
C ILE A 476 22.95 43.25 30.34
N GLY A 477 23.18 42.27 31.23
CA GLY A 477 22.88 42.46 32.65
C GLY A 477 21.38 42.56 32.89
N ASP A 478 20.93 43.70 33.40
CA ASP A 478 19.53 44.10 33.56
C ASP A 478 18.93 44.85 32.35
N ALA A 479 19.76 45.17 31.36
CA ALA A 479 19.33 45.86 30.16
C ALA A 479 18.76 44.93 29.08
N ILE A 480 17.78 45.43 28.33
CA ILE A 480 17.19 44.78 27.17
C ILE A 480 17.61 45.52 25.90
N MET A 481 18.09 44.78 24.90
CA MET A 481 18.30 45.28 23.54
C MET A 481 17.35 44.59 22.57
N ALA A 482 16.57 45.39 21.82
CA ALA A 482 15.69 44.91 20.77
C ALA A 482 15.75 45.82 19.53
N PHE A 483 15.34 45.29 18.38
CA PHE A 483 15.27 46.07 17.15
C PHE A 483 14.11 45.66 16.24
N TRP A 484 13.72 46.54 15.34
CA TRP A 484 12.65 46.37 14.36
C TRP A 484 13.19 46.54 12.92
N SER A 485 12.43 46.05 11.94
CA SER A 485 12.78 46.01 10.50
C SER A 485 13.87 44.99 10.11
N ALA A 486 14.18 44.05 11.00
CA ALA A 486 14.98 42.85 10.70
C ALA A 486 14.56 41.67 11.59
N PRO A 487 14.56 40.41 11.10
CA PRO A 487 14.90 39.96 9.74
C PRO A 487 13.84 40.28 8.67
N VAL A 488 12.63 40.64 9.10
CA VAL A 488 11.51 41.07 8.23
C VAL A 488 11.50 42.58 8.14
N GLN A 489 11.41 43.11 6.92
CA GLN A 489 11.31 44.56 6.71
C GLN A 489 9.94 45.05 7.16
N GLN A 490 9.91 46.10 7.96
CA GLN A 490 8.71 46.71 8.51
C GLN A 490 8.72 48.19 8.12
N PRO A 491 7.80 48.69 7.28
CA PRO A 491 7.77 50.11 6.90
C PRO A 491 7.49 51.07 8.08
N ASP A 492 6.76 50.58 9.08
CA ASP A 492 6.29 51.29 10.28
C ASP A 492 7.13 50.99 11.54
N HIS A 493 8.33 50.44 11.35
CA HIS A 493 9.22 49.97 12.42
C HIS A 493 9.48 51.00 13.55
N ALA A 494 9.57 52.28 13.21
CA ALA A 494 9.77 53.33 14.21
C ALA A 494 8.54 53.51 15.11
N ALA A 495 7.34 53.49 14.53
CA ALA A 495 6.10 53.63 15.29
C ALA A 495 5.84 52.40 16.19
N LEU A 496 6.12 51.20 15.67
CA LEU A 496 6.04 49.96 16.45
C LEU A 496 6.99 49.96 17.65
N ALA A 497 8.24 50.42 17.46
CA ALA A 497 9.21 50.50 18.54
C ALA A 497 8.81 51.54 19.62
N VAL A 498 8.27 52.70 19.20
CA VAL A 498 7.79 53.72 20.14
C VAL A 498 6.55 53.23 20.91
N GLN A 499 5.60 52.57 20.24
CA GLN A 499 4.47 51.96 20.91
C GLN A 499 4.92 50.89 21.91
N ALA A 500 5.88 50.04 21.52
CA ALA A 500 6.47 49.06 22.42
C ALA A 500 7.08 49.72 23.65
N ALA A 501 7.86 50.80 23.49
CA ALA A 501 8.44 51.53 24.61
C ALA A 501 7.39 52.10 25.58
N LEU A 502 6.28 52.61 25.07
CA LEU A 502 5.16 53.08 25.90
C LEU A 502 4.48 51.92 26.65
N ASP A 503 4.16 50.84 25.94
CA ASP A 503 3.55 49.64 26.55
C ASP A 503 4.50 48.94 27.55
N MET A 504 5.81 49.06 27.36
CA MET A 504 6.84 48.59 28.31
C MET A 504 6.80 49.40 29.61
N CYS A 505 6.50 50.71 29.54
CA CYS A 505 6.25 51.53 30.72
C CYS A 505 4.98 51.10 31.47
N ASP A 506 3.92 50.72 30.75
CA ASP A 506 2.69 50.19 31.35
C ASP A 506 2.93 48.81 31.98
N ALA A 507 3.69 47.95 31.31
CA ALA A 507 4.09 46.65 31.84
C ALA A 507 4.96 46.77 33.09
N LEU A 508 5.89 47.75 33.11
CA LEU A 508 6.66 48.09 34.29
C LEU A 508 5.74 48.56 35.42
N THR A 509 4.76 49.41 35.15
CA THR A 509 3.84 49.90 36.19
C THR A 509 3.13 48.74 36.88
N ARG A 510 2.62 47.76 36.12
CA ARG A 510 2.05 46.53 36.67
C ARG A 510 3.06 45.70 37.47
N PHE A 511 4.28 45.54 36.95
CA PHE A 511 5.35 44.83 37.68
C PHE A 511 5.69 45.53 39.00
N SER A 512 5.82 46.86 39.00
CA SER A 512 6.10 47.64 40.20
C SER A 512 4.98 47.54 41.23
N GLU A 513 3.71 47.54 40.81
CA GLU A 513 2.56 47.33 41.69
C GLU A 513 2.55 45.93 42.31
N ASP A 514 2.83 44.92 41.50
CA ASP A 514 2.98 43.53 41.95
C ASP A 514 4.11 43.41 42.98
N MET A 515 5.28 43.97 42.68
CA MET A 515 6.44 43.95 43.57
C MET A 515 6.18 44.73 44.85
N ALA A 516 5.47 45.87 44.79
CA ALA A 516 5.12 46.66 45.97
C ALA A 516 4.18 45.92 46.93
N ARG A 517 3.34 45.00 46.43
CA ARG A 517 2.53 44.12 47.29
C ARG A 517 3.36 43.10 48.05
N GLU A 518 4.49 42.69 47.49
CA GLU A 518 5.41 41.72 48.10
C GLU A 518 6.46 42.41 48.99
N ASP A 519 6.90 43.60 48.59
CA ASP A 519 7.91 44.42 49.25
C ASP A 519 7.64 45.91 48.99
N ALA A 520 7.04 46.58 49.97
CA ALA A 520 6.69 48.00 49.88
C ALA A 520 7.89 48.94 49.71
N SER A 521 9.12 48.47 49.94
CA SER A 521 10.35 49.25 49.75
C SER A 521 10.92 49.15 48.32
N ALA A 522 10.46 48.19 47.53
CA ALA A 522 10.95 47.96 46.18
C ALA A 522 10.39 49.01 45.20
N ARG A 523 11.26 49.90 44.73
CA ARG A 523 10.96 50.86 43.66
C ARG A 523 11.67 50.44 42.39
N PHE A 524 10.89 50.11 41.36
CA PHE A 524 11.41 49.81 40.02
C PHE A 524 11.05 50.94 39.07
N ASP A 525 12.07 51.41 38.35
CA ASP A 525 11.93 52.35 37.26
C ASP A 525 12.86 51.93 36.13
N ILE A 526 12.55 52.34 34.90
CA ILE A 526 13.37 52.02 33.72
C ILE A 526 13.67 53.27 32.91
N GLY A 527 14.83 53.27 32.26
CA GLY A 527 15.08 54.15 31.12
C GLY A 527 14.85 53.38 29.82
N ILE A 528 14.28 54.04 28.81
CA ILE A 528 14.14 53.49 27.46
C ILE A 528 14.63 54.53 26.43
N GLY A 529 15.68 54.17 25.70
CA GLY A 529 16.14 54.92 24.54
C GLY A 529 15.67 54.26 23.25
N VAL A 530 15.17 55.05 22.30
CA VAL A 530 14.78 54.57 20.96
C VAL A 530 15.47 55.41 19.89
N HIS A 531 16.09 54.76 18.90
CA HIS A 531 16.76 55.45 17.81
C HIS A 531 16.58 54.72 16.47
N THR A 532 16.40 55.49 15.40
CA THR A 532 16.25 54.99 14.04
C THR A 532 17.44 55.41 13.18
N GLY A 533 18.06 54.44 12.51
CA GLY A 533 19.19 54.72 11.61
C GLY A 533 19.69 53.47 10.88
N GLN A 534 20.74 53.65 10.08
CA GLN A 534 21.38 52.56 9.33
C GLN A 534 22.29 51.73 10.24
N ALA A 535 22.05 50.42 10.28
CA ALA A 535 22.90 49.46 10.97
C ALA A 535 23.14 48.23 10.11
N VAL A 536 24.24 47.53 10.35
CA VAL A 536 24.49 46.22 9.76
C VAL A 536 23.82 45.16 10.64
N VAL A 537 22.90 44.39 10.05
CA VAL A 537 22.20 43.31 10.75
C VAL A 537 22.51 41.98 10.08
N GLY A 538 22.85 40.98 10.88
CA GLY A 538 23.16 39.63 10.38
C GLY A 538 23.71 38.72 11.48
N PHE A 539 24.14 37.52 11.11
CA PHE A 539 24.88 36.64 12.01
C PHE A 539 26.31 37.15 12.19
N LEU A 540 26.65 37.51 13.42
CA LEU A 540 28.00 37.90 13.82
C LEU A 540 28.59 36.84 14.76
N GLY A 541 29.86 36.49 14.56
CA GLY A 541 30.60 35.66 15.50
C GLY A 541 31.63 34.76 14.82
N THR A 542 31.88 33.60 15.41
CA THR A 542 32.79 32.59 14.88
C THR A 542 32.02 31.37 14.42
N ALA A 543 32.65 30.46 13.67
CA ALA A 543 32.03 29.20 13.24
C ALA A 543 31.48 28.33 14.38
N ARG A 544 31.88 28.58 15.63
CA ARG A 544 31.41 27.84 16.83
C ARG A 544 30.33 28.58 17.63
N ARG A 545 30.10 29.87 17.37
CA ARG A 545 29.12 30.70 18.08
C ARG A 545 28.76 31.91 17.21
N LEU A 546 27.52 31.95 16.74
CA LEU A 546 26.93 33.02 15.94
C LEU A 546 25.75 33.60 16.69
N ASP A 547 25.70 34.93 16.80
CA ASP A 547 24.57 35.68 17.34
C ASP A 547 23.96 36.51 16.20
N TYR A 548 22.64 36.46 16.02
CA TYR A 548 21.95 37.34 15.07
C TYR A 548 21.70 38.69 15.74
N THR A 549 22.45 39.72 15.34
CA THR A 549 22.53 40.99 16.08
C THR A 549 22.68 42.18 15.13
N ALA A 550 22.44 43.38 15.64
CA ALA A 550 22.67 44.63 14.91
C ALA A 550 23.95 45.32 15.40
N ILE A 551 24.74 45.89 14.47
CA ILE A 551 25.97 46.63 14.78
C ILE A 551 26.03 47.91 13.97
N GLY A 552 26.45 48.99 14.62
CA GLY A 552 26.72 50.26 13.97
C GLY A 552 26.60 51.43 14.94
N ASP A 553 26.86 52.63 14.42
CA ASP A 553 26.70 53.88 15.18
C ASP A 553 25.27 54.03 15.74
N THR A 554 24.25 53.59 14.99
CA THR A 554 22.85 53.58 15.41
C THR A 554 22.62 52.81 16.73
N VAL A 555 23.24 51.64 16.89
CA VAL A 555 23.12 50.83 18.12
C VAL A 555 23.79 51.54 19.30
N ASN A 556 25.01 52.05 19.09
CA ASN A 556 25.75 52.77 20.12
C ASN A 556 25.06 54.06 20.54
N LEU A 557 24.50 54.81 19.60
CA LEU A 557 23.75 56.03 19.87
C LEU A 557 22.48 55.72 20.66
N CYS A 558 21.74 54.67 20.29
CA CYS A 558 20.54 54.26 21.01
C CYS A 558 20.81 53.95 22.50
N SER A 559 21.85 53.16 22.78
CA SER A 559 22.28 52.86 24.16
C SER A 559 22.64 54.13 24.95
N ARG A 560 23.24 55.13 24.29
CA ARG A 560 23.56 56.41 24.95
C ARG A 560 22.32 57.29 25.17
N ILE A 561 21.33 57.26 24.27
CA ILE A 561 20.05 57.94 24.44
C ILE A 561 19.31 57.37 25.65
N GLU A 562 19.33 56.04 25.84
CA GLU A 562 18.83 55.43 27.08
C GLU A 562 19.55 56.06 28.28
N GLY A 563 20.87 56.16 28.29
CA GLY A 563 21.62 56.80 29.38
C GLY A 563 21.18 58.26 29.69
N CYS A 564 20.74 59.01 28.68
CA CYS A 564 20.21 60.38 28.83
C CYS A 564 18.81 60.46 29.46
N THR A 565 18.08 59.36 29.57
CA THR A 565 16.73 59.35 30.16
C THR A 565 16.75 59.70 31.67
N LYS A 566 17.92 59.64 32.33
CA LYS A 566 18.05 59.81 33.78
C LYS A 566 17.72 61.24 34.22
N GLY A 567 16.67 61.38 35.03
CA GLY A 567 16.21 62.68 35.53
C GLY A 567 15.47 63.53 34.48
N VAL A 568 15.15 62.96 33.31
CA VAL A 568 14.50 63.68 32.20
C VAL A 568 13.11 63.10 31.90
N ALA A 569 13.05 61.84 31.48
CA ALA A 569 11.82 61.14 31.09
C ALA A 569 12.08 59.62 31.11
N ARG A 570 11.04 58.78 31.14
CA ARG A 570 11.20 57.31 31.03
C ARG A 570 11.59 56.87 29.62
N VAL A 571 11.03 57.53 28.61
CA VAL A 571 11.28 57.21 27.20
C VAL A 571 11.85 58.45 26.53
N LEU A 572 12.99 58.30 25.86
CA LEU A 572 13.55 59.30 24.97
C LEU A 572 13.78 58.71 23.59
N VAL A 573 13.42 59.48 22.57
CA VAL A 573 13.62 59.14 21.17
C VAL A 573 14.46 60.20 20.47
N SER A 574 15.22 59.81 19.45
CA SER A 574 15.94 60.78 18.61
C SER A 574 15.00 61.49 17.63
N GLU A 575 15.47 62.62 17.08
CA GLU A 575 14.81 63.34 15.98
C GLU A 575 14.48 62.44 14.77
N GLU A 576 15.38 61.52 14.41
CA GLU A 576 15.16 60.56 13.32
C GLU A 576 13.99 59.62 13.61
N THR A 577 13.89 59.11 14.84
CA THR A 577 12.74 58.28 15.24
C THR A 577 11.45 59.08 15.22
N ARG A 578 11.47 60.32 15.75
CA ARG A 578 10.33 61.24 15.70
C ARG A 578 9.82 61.46 14.27
N ARG A 579 10.72 61.83 13.35
CA ARG A 579 10.39 62.05 11.94
C ARG A 579 9.80 60.80 11.28
N ARG A 580 10.27 59.61 11.64
CA ARG A 580 9.80 58.33 11.09
C ARG A 580 8.46 57.87 11.67
N CYS A 581 8.06 58.40 12.82
CA CYS A 581 6.74 58.14 13.41
C CYS A 581 5.62 59.03 12.85
N ALA A 582 5.95 60.05 12.05
CA ALA A 582 4.98 61.03 11.51
C ALA A 582 4.04 61.56 12.62
N ASP A 583 2.73 61.57 12.39
CA ASP A 583 1.70 62.06 13.34
C ASP A 583 1.15 60.96 14.26
N ALA A 584 1.84 59.81 14.41
CA ALA A 584 1.35 58.71 15.24
C ALA A 584 1.36 59.03 16.75
N PHE A 585 2.27 59.91 17.19
CA PHE A 585 2.47 60.28 18.59
C PHE A 585 2.69 61.79 18.73
N ASP A 586 2.37 62.31 19.92
CA ASP A 586 2.77 63.66 20.32
C ASP A 586 4.17 63.59 20.93
N PHE A 587 5.03 64.59 20.68
CA PHE A 587 6.41 64.60 21.15
C PHE A 587 6.71 65.87 21.94
N THR A 588 7.19 65.72 23.16
CA THR A 588 7.67 66.83 23.99
C THR A 588 9.18 66.97 23.79
N ASP A 589 9.62 68.14 23.33
CA ASP A 589 11.05 68.44 23.18
C ASP A 589 11.73 68.52 24.57
N ARG A 590 12.78 67.72 24.77
CA ARG A 590 13.56 67.66 26.01
C ARG A 590 14.94 68.33 25.88
N GLY A 591 15.25 68.92 24.73
CA GLY A 591 16.47 69.67 24.47
C GLY A 591 17.57 68.87 23.79
N ALA A 592 18.70 69.55 23.57
CA ALA A 592 19.89 69.00 22.94
C ALA A 592 20.83 68.43 24.01
N PHE A 593 21.23 67.16 23.88
CA PHE A 593 22.12 66.48 24.82
C PHE A 593 23.48 66.23 24.18
N GLU A 594 24.56 66.48 24.93
CA GLU A 594 25.89 66.02 24.55
C GLU A 594 26.01 64.53 24.81
N VAL A 595 26.26 63.77 23.75
CA VAL A 595 26.38 62.31 23.83
C VAL A 595 27.85 61.95 23.66
N LYS A 596 28.43 61.33 24.70
CA LYS A 596 29.86 60.97 24.75
C LYS A 596 30.30 60.22 23.49
N GLY A 597 31.22 60.79 22.71
CA GLY A 597 31.77 60.19 21.49
C GLY A 597 31.14 60.70 20.18
N ARG A 598 30.40 61.82 20.19
CA ARG A 598 30.02 62.63 19.02
C ARG A 598 30.31 64.10 19.30
N GLU A 599 30.72 64.85 18.28
CA GLU A 599 30.93 66.31 18.38
C GLU A 599 29.60 67.10 18.31
N GLN A 600 28.55 66.50 17.74
CA GLN A 600 27.23 67.12 17.58
C GLN A 600 26.27 66.68 18.70
N THR A 601 25.58 67.64 19.30
CA THR A 601 24.49 67.39 20.25
C THR A 601 23.32 66.71 19.57
N VAL A 602 22.63 65.81 20.29
CA VAL A 602 21.47 65.08 19.77
C VAL A 602 20.20 65.64 20.41
N GLN A 603 19.23 66.06 19.59
CA GLN A 603 17.93 66.50 20.08
C GLN A 603 17.10 65.29 20.49
N LEU A 604 16.58 65.30 21.72
CA LEU A 604 15.80 64.20 22.28
C LEU A 604 14.37 64.62 22.59
N PHE A 605 13.45 63.70 22.36
CA PHE A 605 12.01 63.92 22.55
C PHE A 605 11.40 62.84 23.42
N GLU A 606 10.45 63.23 24.26
CA GLU A 606 9.61 62.29 24.99
C GLU A 606 8.32 62.03 24.17
N PRO A 607 8.05 60.77 23.76
CA PRO A 607 6.82 60.40 23.07
C PRO A 607 5.64 60.31 24.03
N ARG A 608 4.44 60.67 23.56
CA ARG A 608 3.17 60.49 24.26
C ARG A 608 2.09 59.94 23.33
N PRO A 609 1.16 59.12 23.85
CA PRO A 609 -0.05 58.77 23.12
C PRO A 609 -0.82 60.04 22.71
N ARG A 610 -1.27 60.07 21.45
CA ARG A 610 -1.99 61.20 20.88
C ARG A 610 -3.29 61.43 21.66
N GLY A 611 -3.48 62.65 22.19
CA GLY A 611 -4.68 63.03 22.96
C GLY A 611 -4.58 62.93 24.49
N SER A 612 -3.37 62.80 25.06
CA SER A 612 -3.14 62.92 26.50
C SER A 612 -2.89 64.38 26.91
N SER A 613 -3.80 65.00 27.69
CA SER A 613 -3.62 66.35 28.23
C SER A 613 -2.62 66.37 29.41
N SER A 614 -1.73 67.36 29.43
CA SER A 614 -0.69 67.55 30.46
C SER A 614 -1.25 67.63 31.90
N PRO A 615 -0.60 67.02 32.90
CA PRO A 615 -0.65 67.51 34.29
C PRO A 615 0.43 68.58 34.48
N ASP A 616 0.01 69.75 34.98
CA ASP A 616 0.84 70.92 35.27
C ASP A 616 2.02 70.66 36.24
N SER A 617 3.12 71.37 35.96
CA SER A 617 4.19 71.84 36.86
C SER A 617 4.46 71.05 38.16
N LEU A 618 5.60 70.35 38.20
CA LEU A 618 6.32 70.09 39.45
C LEU A 618 6.80 71.44 40.02
N SER A 619 6.07 71.95 41.00
CA SER A 619 6.48 73.04 41.88
C SER A 619 7.31 72.46 43.03
N SER A 620 8.53 73.00 43.20
CA SER A 620 9.40 72.73 44.34
C SER A 620 8.77 73.28 45.63
N PRO A 621 8.68 72.52 46.74
CA PRO A 621 8.43 73.09 48.05
C PRO A 621 9.75 73.40 48.77
N SER A 622 9.92 74.67 49.12
CA SER A 622 10.89 75.16 50.11
C SER A 622 10.52 74.63 51.50
N ILE A 623 11.50 74.10 52.22
CA ILE A 623 11.43 73.75 53.64
C ILE A 623 11.75 74.99 54.48
N PRO A 624 11.10 75.24 55.64
CA PRO A 624 11.76 75.85 56.78
C PRO A 624 12.50 74.82 57.63
#